data_AF-A0AAV2NUX7-F1
#
_entry.id   AF-A0AAV2NUX7-F1
#
_cell.length_a   1.000
_cell.length_b   1.000
_cell.length_c   1.000
_cell.angle_alpha   90.00
_cell.angle_beta   90.00
_cell.angle_gamma   90.00
#
_symmetry.space_group_name_H-M   'P 1'
#
loop_
_entity.id
_entity.type
_entity.pdbx_description
1 polymer ?
#
loop_
_entity_poly.entity_id
_entity_poly.type
_entity_poly.pdbx_seq_one_letter_code
_entity_poly.pdbx_strand_id
1 'polypeptide(L)' 'MVNTEIGVKQPIEEVGAICRKKKVFFHTDAVQAIGKVPM' A
#
# COMPACT_ATOMS: atom_id res chain seq x y z
N MET A 1 -3.76 0.94 -1.25
CA MET A 1 -3.94 -0.16 -2.24
C MET A 1 -5.19 -0.95 -1.86
N VAL A 2 -5.94 -1.51 -2.80
CA VAL A 2 -7.08 -2.40 -2.51
C VAL A 2 -6.60 -3.84 -2.29
N ASN A 3 -7.19 -4.57 -1.35
CA ASN A 3 -6.96 -6.02 -1.15
C ASN A 3 -7.82 -6.85 -2.12
N THR A 4 -7.22 -7.87 -2.74
CA THR A 4 -7.84 -8.69 -3.80
C THR A 4 -9.03 -9.54 -3.34
N GLU A 5 -9.06 -9.96 -2.08
CA GLU A 5 -10.07 -10.87 -1.53
C GLU A 5 -11.24 -10.14 -0.89
N ILE A 6 -10.95 -9.04 -0.16
CA ILE A 6 -11.93 -8.32 0.67
C ILE A 6 -12.32 -6.95 0.08
N GLY A 7 -11.61 -6.46 -0.94
CA GLY A 7 -11.91 -5.18 -1.61
C GLY A 7 -11.62 -3.91 -0.78
N VAL A 8 -11.00 -4.04 0.41
CA VAL A 8 -10.72 -2.93 1.31
C VAL A 8 -9.45 -2.15 0.90
N LYS A 9 -9.50 -0.81 0.95
CA LYS A 9 -8.34 0.07 0.73
C LYS A 9 -7.45 0.13 1.98
N GLN A 10 -6.24 -0.41 1.87
CA GLN A 10 -5.19 -0.38 2.91
C GLN A 10 -4.48 0.99 3.01
N PRO A 11 -4.15 1.48 4.22
CA PRO A 11 -3.50 2.77 4.48
C PRO A 11 -1.98 2.74 4.27
N ILE A 12 -1.55 2.46 3.04
CA ILE A 12 -0.13 2.27 2.67
C ILE A 12 0.78 3.48 2.96
N GLU A 13 0.27 4.72 2.95
CA GLU A 13 1.06 5.91 3.29
C GLU A 13 1.47 5.95 4.77
N GLU A 14 0.52 5.66 5.68
CA GLU A 14 0.80 5.63 7.12
C GLU A 14 1.78 4.50 7.48
N VAL A 15 1.59 3.31 6.90
CA VAL A 15 2.50 2.18 7.10
C VAL A 15 3.89 2.52 6.56
N GLY A 16 3.99 3.11 5.36
CA GLY A 16 5.25 3.57 4.79
C GLY A 16 5.95 4.63 5.66
N ALA A 17 5.20 5.57 6.24
CA ALA A 17 5.74 6.57 7.17
C ALA A 17 6.28 5.93 8.46
N ILE A 18 5.62 4.90 9.01
CA ILE A 18 6.08 4.13 10.17
C ILE A 18 7.37 3.37 9.85
N CYS A 19 7.42 2.66 8.71
CA CYS A 19 8.62 1.95 8.26
C CYS A 19 9.81 2.90 8.05
N ARG A 20 9.58 4.06 7.42
CA ARG A 20 10.61 5.09 7.20
C ARG A 20 11.15 5.65 8.52
N LYS A 21 10.28 5.93 9.51
CA LYS A 21 10.69 6.33 10.87
C LYS A 21 11.56 5.27 11.56
N LYS A 22 11.26 3.99 11.35
CA LYS A 22 12.00 2.84 11.91
C LYS A 22 13.24 2.43 11.08
N LYS A 23 13.54 3.13 9.97
CA LYS A 23 14.63 2.79 9.01
C LYS A 23 14.57 1.34 8.49
N VAL A 24 13.36 0.78 8.35
CA VAL A 24 13.14 -0.55 7.76
C VAL A 24 12.62 -0.41 6.33
N PHE A 25 12.98 -1.36 5.47
CA PHE A 25 12.43 -1.43 4.13
C PHE A 25 10.92 -1.70 4.17
N PHE A 26 10.19 -1.04 3.27
CA PHE A 26 8.77 -1.25 3.08
C PHE A 26 8.52 -1.63 1.63
N HIS A 27 7.83 -2.75 1.43
CA HIS A 27 7.37 -3.22 0.14
C HIS A 27 5.87 -3.44 0.24
N THR A 28 5.15 -2.99 -0.78
CA THR A 28 3.74 -3.30 -1.00
C THR A 28 3.61 -3.80 -2.43
N ASP A 29 2.72 -4.76 -2.63
CA ASP A 29 2.22 -5.05 -3.97
C ASP A 29 1.55 -3.78 -4.55
N ALA A 30 1.48 -3.74 -5.88
CA ALA A 30 0.73 -2.76 -6.65
C ALA A 30 -0.11 -3.40 -7.77
N VAL A 31 -0.20 -4.74 -7.87
CA VAL A 31 -0.90 -5.44 -8.96
C VAL A 31 -2.35 -4.97 -9.11
N GLN A 32 -3.08 -4.74 -8.02
CA GLN A 32 -4.44 -4.19 -8.08
C GLN A 32 -4.55 -2.66 -8.19
N ALA A 33 -3.45 -1.90 -8.10
CA ALA A 33 -3.50 -0.44 -8.19
C ALA A 33 -3.62 0.04 -9.65
N ILE A 34 -2.92 -0.63 -10.56
CA ILE A 34 -2.85 -0.28 -11.99
C ILE A 34 -4.26 -0.28 -12.61
N GLY A 35 -4.66 0.85 -13.19
CA GLY A 35 -5.96 1.02 -13.86
C GLY A 35 -7.18 1.14 -12.94
N LYS A 36 -7.04 0.94 -11.61
CA LYS A 36 -8.14 1.08 -10.63
C LYS A 36 -7.98 2.27 -9.69
N VAL A 37 -6.75 2.77 -9.53
CA VAL A 37 -6.42 3.90 -8.66
C VAL A 37 -5.70 4.94 -9.51
N PRO A 38 -6.02 6.24 -9.38
CA PRO A 38 -5.19 7.30 -9.96
C PRO A 38 -3.76 7.19 -9.44
N MET A 39 -2.77 7.35 -10.32
CA MET A 39 -1.35 7.44 -9.97
C MET A 39 -0.92 8.89 -9.75
#